data_AF-A0A9E4D1G0-F1
#
_entry.id   AF-A0A9E4D1G0-F1
#
_cell.length_a   1.000
_cell.length_b   1.000
_cell.length_c   1.000
_cell.angle_alpha   90.00
_cell.angle_beta   90.00
_cell.angle_gamma   90.00
#
_symmetry.space_group_name_H-M   'P 1'
#
loop_
_entity.id
_entity.type
_entity.pdbx_description
1 polymer ?
#
loop_
_entity_poly.entity_id
_entity_poly.type
_entity_poly.pdbx_seq_one_letter_code
_entity_poly.pdbx_strand_id
1 'polypeptide(L)'
;FAKATDEQLAQMKARFGKTQVLGRIGDPVDIANTAVFLASDESSYITGHAQVVDGGAFAGKPWNKQHSNMTAARPIKMYRPEGR
;
A
#
# COMPACT_ATOMS: atom_id res chain seq x y z
N PHE A 1 2.71 19.35 20.91
CA PHE A 1 2.98 17.97 20.45
C PHE A 1 4.48 17.72 20.51
N ALA A 2 4.96 16.78 21.33
CA ALA A 2 6.37 16.43 21.34
C ALA A 2 6.73 15.73 20.02
N LYS A 3 7.83 16.14 19.38
CA LYS A 3 8.35 15.43 18.21
C LYS A 3 8.94 14.10 18.67
N ALA A 4 8.72 13.05 17.88
CA ALA A 4 9.41 11.79 18.08
C ALA A 4 10.93 12.00 18.02
N THR A 5 11.69 11.26 18.82
CA THR A 5 13.15 11.23 18.71
C THR A 5 13.57 10.61 17.38
N ASP A 6 14.79 10.88 16.93
CA ASP A 6 15.32 10.32 15.68
C ASP A 6 15.34 8.78 15.72
N GLU A 7 15.59 8.20 16.89
CA GLU A 7 15.54 6.76 17.09
C GLU A 7 14.11 6.21 16.95
N GLN A 8 13.12 6.88 17.54
CA GLN A 8 11.72 6.50 17.39
C GLN A 8 11.29 6.60 15.92
N LEU A 9 11.74 7.64 15.21
CA LEU A 9 11.47 7.82 13.80
C LEU A 9 12.09 6.70 12.97
N ALA A 10 13.35 6.34 13.25
CA ALA A 10 14.05 5.25 12.56
C ALA A 10 13.35 3.89 12.78
N GLN A 11 12.93 3.60 14.02
CA GLN A 11 12.17 2.38 14.32
C GLN A 11 10.82 2.35 13.59
N MET A 12 10.11 3.48 13.52
CA MET A 12 8.88 3.59 12.75
C MET A 12 9.13 3.34 11.26
N LYS A 13 10.13 4.00 10.67
CA LYS A 13 10.50 3.81 9.25
C LYS A 13 10.83 2.36 8.95
N ALA A 14 11.61 1.69 9.79
CA ALA A 14 11.95 0.27 9.64
C ALA A 14 10.72 -0.64 9.74
N ARG A 15 9.77 -0.31 10.63
CA ARG A 15 8.52 -1.06 10.78
C ARG A 15 7.62 -0.92 9.54
N PHE A 16 7.45 0.30 9.02
CA PHE A 16 6.62 0.56 7.85
C PHE A 16 7.27 0.08 6.54
N GLY A 17 8.60 0.11 6.44
CA GLY A 17 9.32 -0.43 5.29
C GLY A 17 9.02 -1.91 5.05
N LYS A 18 8.82 -2.70 6.11
CA LYS A 18 8.46 -4.13 6.02
C LYS A 18 7.08 -4.39 5.40
N THR A 19 6.20 -3.39 5.35
CA THR A 19 4.89 -3.51 4.70
C THR A 19 4.91 -3.10 3.23
N GLN A 20 5.99 -2.47 2.76
CA GLN A 20 6.19 -2.08 1.36
C GLN A 20 6.98 -3.18 0.64
N VAL A 21 6.66 -3.45 -0.62
CA VAL A 21 7.41 -4.40 -1.45
C VAL A 21 8.85 -3.92 -1.65
N LEU A 22 9.04 -2.59 -1.72
CA LEU A 22 10.36 -1.97 -1.84
C LEU A 22 11.24 -2.13 -0.58
N GLY A 23 10.67 -2.54 0.55
CA GLY A 23 11.41 -2.81 1.80
C GLY A 23 11.88 -1.58 2.56
N ARG A 24 11.61 -0.37 2.07
CA ARG A 24 11.88 0.91 2.73
C ARG A 24 10.61 1.73 2.82
N ILE A 25 10.58 2.74 3.68
CA ILE A 25 9.55 3.78 3.62
C ILE A 25 9.88 4.74 2.45
N GLY A 26 8.84 5.34 1.87
CA GLY A 26 9.01 6.42 0.90
C GLY A 26 9.64 7.66 1.53
N ASP A 27 10.46 8.35 0.76
CA ASP A 27 10.98 9.67 1.06
C ASP A 27 10.21 10.73 0.25
N PRO A 28 10.19 12.01 0.66
CA PRO A 28 9.48 13.06 -0.06
C PRO A 28 9.85 13.17 -1.56
N VAL A 29 11.10 12.79 -1.89
CA VAL A 29 11.58 12.78 -3.28
C VAL A 29 10.85 11.77 -4.17
N ASP A 30 10.33 10.67 -3.62
CA ASP A 30 9.58 9.67 -4.41
C ASP A 30 8.28 10.27 -4.98
N ILE A 31 7.61 11.12 -4.18
CA ILE A 31 6.43 11.88 -4.63
C ILE A 31 6.82 12.99 -5.59
N ALA A 32 7.88 13.75 -5.27
CA ALA A 32 8.36 14.86 -6.10
C ALA A 32 8.71 14.38 -7.51
N ASN A 33 9.42 13.26 -7.64
CA ASN A 33 9.77 12.68 -8.94
C ASN A 33 8.53 12.29 -9.74
N THR A 34 7.52 11.71 -9.09
CA THR A 34 6.24 11.38 -9.76
C THR A 34 5.52 12.64 -10.22
N ALA A 35 5.51 13.69 -9.40
CA ALA A 35 4.90 14.97 -9.77
C ALA A 35 5.62 15.62 -10.96
N VAL A 36 6.96 15.56 -11.01
CA VAL A 36 7.76 16.04 -12.15
C VAL A 36 7.43 15.26 -13.43
N PHE A 37 7.31 13.93 -13.35
CA PHE A 37 6.87 13.11 -14.48
C PHE A 37 5.47 13.51 -14.97
N LEU A 38 4.51 13.68 -14.06
CA LEU A 38 3.13 14.08 -14.40
C LEU A 38 3.03 15.52 -14.93
N ALA A 39 4.05 16.36 -14.70
CA ALA A 39 4.13 17.70 -15.24
C ALA A 39 4.88 17.77 -16.59
N SER A 40 5.52 16.67 -17.02
CA SER A 40 6.28 16.64 -18.26
C SER A 40 5.47 16.11 -19.45
N ASP A 41 5.96 16.39 -20.66
CA ASP A 41 5.36 15.95 -21.92
C ASP A 41 5.29 14.41 -22.05
N GLU A 42 6.15 13.69 -21.32
CA GLU A 42 6.17 12.21 -21.26
C GLU A 42 4.87 11.63 -20.71
N SER A 43 4.11 12.41 -19.95
CA SER A 43 2.82 12.01 -19.38
C SER A 43 1.61 12.54 -20.16
N SER A 44 1.81 13.06 -21.39
CA SER A 44 0.79 13.78 -22.17
C SER A 44 -0.54 13.06 -22.42
N TYR A 45 -0.59 11.73 -22.29
CA TYR A 45 -1.82 10.94 -22.44
C TYR A 45 -2.42 10.44 -21.10
N ILE A 46 -1.79 10.76 -19.96
CA ILE A 46 -2.24 10.37 -18.63
C ILE A 46 -3.13 11.48 -18.06
N THR A 47 -4.43 11.22 -17.95
CA THR A 47 -5.40 12.15 -17.35
C THR A 47 -6.46 11.40 -16.55
N GLY A 48 -7.03 12.04 -15.53
CA GLY A 48 -8.07 11.46 -14.68
C GLY A 48 -7.62 10.24 -13.85
N HIS A 49 -6.32 10.00 -13.73
CA HIS A 49 -5.76 8.84 -13.04
C HIS A 49 -5.18 9.20 -11.66
N ALA A 50 -5.41 8.34 -10.67
CA ALA A 50 -4.80 8.43 -9.36
C ALA A 50 -3.55 7.54 -9.29
N GLN A 51 -2.38 8.13 -9.56
CA GLN A 51 -1.10 7.42 -9.54
C GLN A 51 -0.69 7.08 -8.09
N VAL A 52 -0.64 5.80 -7.75
CA VAL A 52 -0.21 5.33 -6.42
C VAL A 52 1.32 5.33 -6.32
N VAL A 53 1.85 5.99 -5.28
CA VAL A 53 3.29 6.08 -4.99
C VAL A 53 3.55 5.72 -3.53
N ASP A 54 3.60 4.43 -3.25
CA ASP A 54 3.61 3.92 -1.86
C ASP A 54 4.58 2.75 -1.63
N GLY A 55 5.51 2.52 -2.56
CA GLY A 55 6.46 1.41 -2.49
C GLY A 55 5.82 0.02 -2.56
N GLY A 56 4.57 -0.08 -3.01
CA GLY A 56 3.82 -1.33 -3.13
C GLY A 56 3.05 -1.71 -1.87
N ALA A 57 2.82 -0.78 -0.94
CA ALA A 57 2.02 -1.05 0.26
C ALA A 57 0.58 -1.48 -0.09
N PHE A 58 -0.03 -0.86 -1.10
CA PHE A 58 -1.39 -1.11 -1.52
C PHE A 58 -1.59 -2.47 -2.18
N ALA A 59 -0.53 -3.05 -2.77
CA ALA A 59 -0.58 -4.42 -3.30
C ALA A 59 -0.87 -5.46 -2.19
N GLY A 60 -0.64 -5.10 -0.93
CA GLY A 60 -0.93 -5.93 0.22
C GLY A 60 0.07 -7.06 0.41
N LYS A 61 -0.23 -7.95 1.35
CA LYS A 61 0.63 -9.13 1.61
C LYS A 61 0.30 -10.22 0.58
N PRO A 62 1.29 -11.03 0.18
CA PRO A 62 1.03 -12.21 -0.64
C PRO A 62 0.09 -13.16 0.10
N TRP A 63 -0.73 -13.92 -0.65
CA TRP A 63 -1.78 -14.80 -0.10
C TRP A 63 -1.27 -15.72 1.03
N ASN A 64 -0.09 -16.31 0.87
CA ASN A 64 0.53 -17.19 1.86
C ASN A 64 0.94 -16.51 3.18
N LYS A 65 0.99 -15.17 3.22
CA LYS A 65 1.27 -14.36 4.42
C LYS A 65 0.01 -13.67 4.95
N GLN A 66 -1.15 -13.93 4.37
CA GLN A 66 -2.40 -13.37 4.86
C GLN A 66 -2.90 -14.11 6.10
N HIS A 67 -3.64 -13.37 6.92
CA HIS A 67 -4.15 -13.89 8.18
C HIS A 67 -5.15 -15.02 7.92
N SER A 68 -5.19 -16.00 8.82
CA SER A 68 -5.98 -17.23 8.66
C SER A 68 -7.48 -16.97 8.52
N ASN A 69 -7.98 -15.84 9.03
CA ASN A 69 -9.37 -15.42 8.81
C ASN A 69 -9.71 -15.20 7.32
N MET A 70 -8.73 -14.87 6.48
CA MET A 70 -8.87 -14.66 5.03
C MET A 70 -8.53 -15.92 4.23
N THR A 71 -7.59 -16.73 4.71
CA THR A 71 -7.03 -17.86 3.96
C THR A 71 -7.60 -19.22 4.35
N ALA A 72 -8.25 -19.33 5.52
CA ALA A 72 -8.86 -20.58 5.96
C ALA A 72 -10.04 -20.95 5.06
N ALA A 73 -10.10 -22.21 4.65
CA ALA A 73 -11.26 -22.75 3.96
C ALA A 73 -12.49 -22.69 4.89
N ARG A 74 -13.57 -22.10 4.39
CA ARG A 74 -14.87 -22.05 5.08
C ARG A 74 -15.95 -22.48 4.10
N PRO A 75 -16.97 -23.24 4.53
CA PRO A 75 -18.09 -23.56 3.65
C PRO A 75 -18.75 -22.26 3.19
N ILE A 76 -18.97 -22.14 1.88
CA ILE A 76 -19.70 -21.01 1.30
C ILE A 76 -21.14 -21.10 1.80
N LYS A 77 -21.54 -20.16 2.65
CA LYS A 77 -22.95 -19.99 3.03
C LYS A 77 -23.64 -19.24 1.91
N MET A 78 -24.26 -19.97 0.99
CA MET A 78 -25.19 -19.37 0.05
C MET A 78 -26.41 -18.86 0.83
N TYR A 79 -26.71 -17.58 0.71
CA TYR A 79 -27.97 -17.05 1.22
C TYR A 79 -29.12 -17.69 0.42
N ARG A 80 -29.86 -18.59 1.05
CA ARG A 80 -31.13 -19.12 0.56
C ARG A 80 -32.23 -18.57 1.47
N PRO A 81 -32.91 -17.47 1.10
CA PRO A 81 -34.13 -17.09 1.80
C PRO A 81 -35.14 -18.22 1.61
N GLU A 82 -35.89 -18.54 2.67
CA GLU A 82 -36.76 -19.70 2.71
C GLU A 82 -37.70 -19.79 1.50
N GLY A 83 -37.74 -20.94 0.82
CA GLY A 83 -38.82 -21.29 -0.10
C GLY A 83 -38.56 -21.31 -1.62
N ARG A 84 -37.34 -21.61 -2.12
CA ARG A 84 -37.16 -22.15 -3.48
C ARG A 84 -36.14 -23.27 -3.53
#